data_AF-A0A2E7XL18-F1
#
_entry.id   AF-A0A2E7XL18-F1
#
_cell.length_a   1.000
_cell.length_b   1.000
_cell.length_c   1.000
_cell.angle_alpha   90.00
_cell.angle_beta   90.00
_cell.angle_gamma   90.00
#
_symmetry.space_group_name_H-M   'P 1'
#
loop_
_entity.id
_entity.type
_entity.pdbx_description
1 polymer ?
#
loop_
_entity_poly.entity_id
_entity_poly.type
_entity_poly.pdbx_seq_one_letter_code
_entity_poly.pdbx_strand_id
1 'polypeptide(L)'
;MRIVTLETRQWSISWRQFLKDNNRLISIEHNLLLRALILTTLILFGFFLISESGFLSLALDSDRSYISYIILGLYTLLSLHWLYLVLELSTDQKSVDEAYTLFEQANPGSLTSEAGCIMLDDQEIKDGIFSDYLKDLIRKNQNTSDNEIEHGILLDALGERLVAKHSFGHFASDMLLKLGLLGTIVGFIMMLTPVGELTDFDPNVLQQLLGQMSGGMAVALFTTISGLVTSTLLGLQYQLLDAAAIRFIDRVAVSVDVLVIPMLANGQKTE
;
A
#
# COMPACT_ATOMS: atom_id res chain seq x y z
N MET A 1 44.88 -10.79 -55.00
CA MET A 1 44.43 -9.62 -54.21
C MET A 1 42.94 -9.80 -53.92
N ARG A 2 42.58 -10.41 -52.78
CA ARG A 2 41.20 -10.61 -52.33
C ARG A 2 41.12 -10.00 -50.93
N ILE A 3 40.31 -8.95 -50.77
CA ILE A 3 40.00 -8.38 -49.46
C ILE A 3 38.72 -9.07 -48.99
N VAL A 4 38.82 -9.81 -47.90
CA VAL A 4 37.72 -10.45 -47.18
C VAL A 4 37.16 -9.43 -46.21
N THR A 5 35.89 -9.07 -46.36
CA THR A 5 35.11 -8.29 -45.41
C THR A 5 34.63 -9.20 -44.27
N LEU A 6 35.18 -9.02 -43.07
CA LEU A 6 34.76 -9.70 -41.86
C LEU A 6 33.65 -8.92 -41.13
N GLU A 7 32.47 -9.53 -41.10
CA GLU A 7 31.62 -9.74 -39.91
C GLU A 7 31.62 -8.66 -38.81
N THR A 8 30.62 -7.77 -38.86
CA THR A 8 30.22 -6.89 -37.75
C THR A 8 28.76 -7.10 -37.32
N ARG A 9 28.12 -8.20 -37.74
CA ARG A 9 26.65 -8.36 -37.64
C ARG A 9 26.15 -9.32 -36.54
N GLN A 10 27.02 -9.86 -35.70
CA GLN A 10 26.65 -10.93 -34.74
C GLN A 10 26.43 -10.46 -33.29
N TRP A 11 26.86 -9.25 -32.92
CA TRP A 11 26.81 -8.78 -31.52
C TRP A 11 25.52 -8.05 -31.09
N SER A 12 24.69 -7.57 -32.01
CA SER A 12 23.51 -6.76 -31.65
C SER A 12 22.25 -7.58 -31.34
N ILE A 13 22.22 -8.85 -31.70
CA ILE A 13 21.06 -9.74 -31.50
C ILE A 13 21.09 -10.37 -30.10
N SER A 14 22.28 -10.71 -29.59
CA SER A 14 22.49 -11.29 -28.25
C SER A 14 21.92 -10.41 -27.13
N TRP A 15 22.15 -9.09 -27.17
CA TRP A 15 21.69 -8.19 -26.11
C TRP A 15 20.16 -8.03 -26.07
N ARG A 16 19.48 -8.03 -27.22
CA ARG A 16 18.01 -7.94 -27.24
C ARG A 16 17.36 -9.24 -26.76
N GLN A 17 17.99 -10.38 -27.03
CA GLN A 17 17.51 -11.69 -26.59
C GLN A 17 17.80 -11.90 -25.10
N PHE A 18 18.97 -11.48 -24.62
CA PHE A 18 19.31 -11.41 -23.20
C PHE A 18 18.39 -10.46 -22.43
N LEU A 19 18.06 -9.28 -22.96
CA LEU A 19 17.09 -8.37 -22.32
C LEU A 19 15.65 -8.92 -22.37
N LYS A 20 15.29 -9.70 -23.40
CA LYS A 20 13.95 -10.32 -23.52
C LYS A 20 13.80 -11.53 -22.61
N ASP A 21 14.86 -12.31 -22.41
CA ASP A 21 14.91 -13.40 -21.41
C ASP A 21 15.02 -12.85 -19.99
N ASN A 22 15.82 -11.81 -19.76
CA ASN A 22 15.93 -11.21 -18.43
C ASN A 22 14.65 -10.44 -18.03
N ASN A 23 13.90 -9.88 -18.98
CA ASN A 23 12.54 -9.37 -18.72
C ASN A 23 11.50 -10.47 -18.46
N ARG A 24 11.78 -11.72 -18.84
CA ARG A 24 10.95 -12.90 -18.49
C ARG A 24 11.40 -13.55 -17.18
N LEU A 25 12.68 -13.44 -16.82
CA LEU A 25 13.28 -14.00 -15.60
C LEU A 25 13.25 -13.05 -14.40
N ILE A 26 13.01 -11.75 -14.60
CA ILE A 26 12.43 -10.88 -13.56
C ILE A 26 10.93 -11.19 -13.54
N SER A 27 10.60 -12.40 -13.08
CA SER A 27 9.23 -12.77 -12.79
C SER A 27 8.63 -11.73 -11.84
N ILE A 28 7.41 -11.35 -12.16
CA ILE A 28 6.65 -10.22 -11.62
C ILE A 28 6.23 -10.45 -10.15
N GLU A 29 6.73 -11.50 -9.48
CA GLU A 29 6.19 -12.03 -8.22
C GLU A 29 6.39 -11.14 -6.97
N HIS A 30 7.28 -10.14 -6.98
CA HIS A 30 7.58 -9.37 -5.74
C HIS A 30 7.66 -7.85 -5.91
N ASN A 31 7.05 -7.26 -6.95
CA ASN A 31 7.15 -5.81 -7.18
C ASN A 31 6.52 -4.98 -6.03
N LEU A 32 5.40 -5.43 -5.48
CA LEU A 32 4.71 -4.69 -4.41
C LEU A 32 5.48 -4.77 -3.09
N LEU A 33 5.75 -6.00 -2.61
CA LEU A 33 6.47 -6.23 -1.37
C LEU A 33 7.85 -5.58 -1.39
N LEU A 34 8.58 -5.69 -2.50
CA LEU A 34 9.90 -5.06 -2.64
C LEU A 34 9.81 -3.53 -2.53
N ARG A 35 8.88 -2.89 -3.25
CA ARG A 35 8.68 -1.44 -3.17
C ARG A 35 8.31 -1.00 -1.75
N ALA A 36 7.46 -1.75 -1.07
CA ALA A 36 7.07 -1.48 0.30
C ALA A 36 8.24 -1.65 1.29
N LEU A 37 9.07 -2.68 1.12
CA LEU A 37 10.25 -2.92 1.95
C LEU A 37 11.32 -1.83 1.74
N ILE A 38 11.53 -1.40 0.49
CA ILE A 38 12.40 -0.26 0.17
C ILE A 38 11.90 1.00 0.88
N LEU A 39 10.61 1.31 0.76
CA LEU A 39 10.01 2.47 1.42
C LEU A 39 10.16 2.40 2.95
N THR A 40 9.87 1.24 3.54
CA THR A 40 10.00 1.01 4.99
C THR A 40 11.44 1.19 5.45
N THR A 41 12.40 0.64 4.71
CA THR A 41 13.83 0.76 5.02
C THR A 41 14.29 2.21 4.93
N LEU A 42 13.85 2.95 3.90
CA LEU A 42 14.16 4.37 3.76
C LEU A 42 13.62 5.19 4.93
N ILE A 43 12.39 4.92 5.35
CA ILE A 43 11.75 5.57 6.50
C ILE A 43 12.52 5.26 7.79
N LEU A 44 12.80 3.98 8.06
CA LEU A 44 13.56 3.56 9.25
C LEU A 44 14.95 4.19 9.28
N PHE A 45 15.62 4.24 8.14
CA PHE A 45 16.91 4.91 8.01
C PHE A 45 16.80 6.42 8.29
N GLY A 46 15.76 7.08 7.81
CA GLY A 46 15.47 8.48 8.14
C GLY A 46 15.29 8.70 9.63
N PHE A 47 14.47 7.88 10.30
CA PHE A 47 14.31 7.93 11.76
C PHE A 47 15.61 7.67 12.51
N PHE A 48 16.42 6.72 12.04
CA PHE A 48 17.74 6.43 12.60
C PHE A 48 18.66 7.66 12.55
N LEU A 49 18.76 8.35 11.40
CA LEU A 49 19.57 9.57 11.28
C LEU A 49 19.09 10.72 12.19
N ILE A 50 17.77 10.89 12.33
CA ILE A 50 17.18 11.91 13.22
C ILE A 50 17.42 11.56 14.70
N SER A 51 17.42 10.27 15.03
CA SER A 51 17.75 9.79 16.36
C SER A 51 19.23 10.02 16.68
N GLU A 52 20.14 9.67 15.77
CA GLU A 52 21.59 9.80 15.97
C GLU A 52 22.04 11.27 16.07
N SER A 53 21.38 12.16 15.34
CA SER A 53 21.63 13.61 15.43
C SER A 53 21.10 14.25 16.72
N GLY A 54 20.38 13.51 17.57
CA GLY A 54 19.82 13.99 18.82
C GLY A 54 18.53 14.82 18.66
N PHE A 55 18.09 15.12 17.43
CA PHE A 55 16.87 15.88 17.18
C PHE A 55 15.62 15.15 17.66
N LEU A 56 15.60 13.81 17.58
CA LEU A 56 14.46 13.02 18.07
C LEU A 56 14.32 13.14 19.59
N SER A 57 15.43 12.99 20.34
CA SER A 57 15.42 13.17 21.80
C SER A 57 15.03 14.60 22.16
N LEU A 58 15.62 15.59 21.49
CA LEU A 58 15.30 17.00 21.73
C LEU A 58 13.81 17.29 21.52
N ALA A 59 13.21 16.77 20.44
CA ALA A 59 11.79 16.97 20.16
C ALA A 59 10.89 16.33 21.23
N LEU A 60 11.24 15.12 21.69
CA LEU A 60 10.47 14.39 22.70
C LEU A 60 10.64 14.95 24.10
N ASP A 61 11.84 15.36 24.48
CA ASP A 61 12.13 15.97 25.79
C ASP A 61 11.53 17.38 25.90
N SER A 62 11.46 18.09 24.77
CA SER A 62 10.84 19.42 24.71
C SER A 62 9.30 19.33 24.76
N ASP A 63 8.71 18.23 24.32
CA ASP A 63 7.27 18.03 24.35
C ASP A 63 6.77 17.52 25.71
N ARG A 64 6.56 18.46 26.64
CA ARG A 64 5.96 18.17 27.96
C ARG A 64 4.50 17.70 27.92
N SER A 65 3.81 17.87 26.79
CA SER A 65 2.41 17.44 26.65
C SER A 65 2.27 15.94 26.38
N TYR A 66 3.39 15.27 26.02
CA TYR A 66 3.46 13.87 25.61
C TYR A 66 2.65 13.53 24.34
N ILE A 67 2.12 14.52 23.61
CA ILE A 67 1.34 14.29 22.39
C ILE A 67 2.24 13.70 21.29
N SER A 68 3.49 14.14 21.18
CA SER A 68 4.45 13.64 20.19
C SER A 68 4.74 12.14 20.37
N TYR A 69 4.77 11.65 21.61
CA TYR A 69 4.88 10.21 21.88
C TYR A 69 3.65 9.43 21.39
N ILE A 70 2.45 9.99 21.59
CA ILE A 70 1.20 9.39 21.11
C ILE A 70 1.19 9.36 19.57
N ILE A 71 1.57 10.45 18.92
CA ILE A 71 1.68 10.57 17.45
C ILE A 71 2.64 9.51 16.92
N LEU A 72 3.85 9.38 17.49
CA LEU A 72 4.83 8.38 17.06
C LEU A 72 4.34 6.95 17.29
N GLY A 73 3.74 6.65 18.45
CA GLY A 73 3.21 5.33 18.75
C GLY A 73 2.08 4.92 17.79
N LEU A 74 1.15 5.85 17.53
CA LEU A 74 0.07 5.65 16.57
C LEU A 74 0.62 5.46 15.16
N TYR A 75 1.59 6.28 14.74
CA TYR A 75 2.28 6.13 13.47
C TYR A 75 2.93 4.75 13.31
N THR A 76 3.67 4.26 14.31
CA THR A 76 4.29 2.94 14.25
C THR A 76 3.26 1.82 14.11
N LEU A 77 2.16 1.87 14.88
CA LEU A 77 1.08 0.88 14.78
C LEU A 77 0.45 0.89 13.38
N LEU A 78 0.12 2.08 12.86
CA LEU A 78 -0.50 2.22 11.55
C LEU A 78 0.44 1.83 10.40
N SER A 79 1.74 2.09 10.56
CA SER A 79 2.77 1.64 9.61
C SER A 79 2.91 0.12 9.61
N LEU A 80 2.78 -0.54 10.77
CA LEU A 80 2.78 -2.00 10.85
C LEU A 80 1.50 -2.59 10.23
N HIS A 81 0.35 -1.97 10.50
CA HIS A 81 -0.93 -2.35 9.88
C HIS A 81 -0.87 -2.23 8.35
N TRP A 82 -0.30 -1.14 7.84
CA TRP A 82 -0.04 -0.98 6.41
C TRP A 82 0.84 -2.10 5.85
N LEU A 83 1.94 -2.44 6.54
CA LEU A 83 2.84 -3.50 6.10
C LEU A 83 2.11 -4.87 6.05
N TYR A 84 1.24 -5.14 7.03
CA TYR A 84 0.38 -6.33 7.02
C TYR A 84 -0.54 -6.35 5.78
N LEU A 85 -1.22 -5.25 5.48
CA LEU A 85 -2.08 -5.14 4.29
C LEU A 85 -1.31 -5.34 2.99
N VAL A 86 -0.08 -4.83 2.91
CA VAL A 86 0.81 -5.05 1.76
C VAL A 86 1.14 -6.53 1.59
N LEU A 87 1.46 -7.24 2.67
CA LEU A 87 1.77 -8.68 2.62
C LEU A 87 0.56 -9.49 2.17
N GLU A 88 -0.63 -9.14 2.67
CA GLU A 88 -1.88 -9.77 2.29
C GLU A 88 -2.18 -9.55 0.81
N LEU A 89 -2.15 -8.30 0.33
CA LEU A 89 -2.38 -7.97 -1.07
C LEU A 89 -1.31 -8.58 -2.01
N SER A 90 -0.06 -8.69 -1.55
CA SER A 90 1.00 -9.36 -2.29
C SER A 90 0.76 -10.87 -2.41
N THR A 91 0.14 -11.49 -1.40
CA THR A 91 -0.24 -12.90 -1.44
C THR A 91 -1.42 -13.11 -2.39
N ASP A 92 -2.40 -12.21 -2.37
CA ASP A 92 -3.54 -12.22 -3.29
C ASP A 92 -3.07 -12.04 -4.75
N GLN A 93 -2.15 -11.11 -5.00
CA GLN A 93 -1.50 -10.94 -6.32
C GLN A 93 -0.86 -12.22 -6.84
N LYS A 94 -0.16 -12.95 -5.96
CA LYS A 94 0.46 -14.23 -6.32
C LYS A 94 -0.57 -15.29 -6.70
N SER A 95 -1.68 -15.38 -5.96
CA SER A 95 -2.74 -16.35 -6.28
C SER A 95 -3.39 -16.09 -7.65
N VAL A 96 -3.55 -14.82 -8.03
CA VAL A 96 -4.06 -14.44 -9.37
C VAL A 96 -3.07 -14.80 -10.47
N ASP A 97 -1.79 -14.48 -10.27
CA ASP A 97 -0.76 -14.80 -11.27
C ASP A 97 -0.61 -16.33 -11.46
N GLU A 98 -0.70 -17.11 -10.38
CA GLU A 98 -0.67 -18.58 -10.44
C GLU A 98 -1.91 -19.12 -11.17
N ALA A 99 -3.11 -18.66 -10.82
CA ALA A 99 -4.34 -19.03 -11.53
C ALA A 99 -4.29 -18.65 -13.02
N TYR A 100 -3.76 -17.48 -13.36
CA TYR A 100 -3.58 -17.05 -14.76
C TYR A 100 -2.70 -18.04 -15.55
N THR A 101 -1.58 -18.49 -14.97
CA THR A 101 -0.71 -19.47 -15.64
C THR A 101 -1.37 -20.83 -15.83
N LEU A 102 -2.30 -21.20 -14.95
CA LEU A 102 -3.12 -22.40 -15.10
C LEU A 102 -4.15 -22.20 -16.21
N PHE A 103 -4.82 -21.04 -16.29
CA PHE A 103 -5.75 -20.69 -17.37
C PHE A 103 -5.10 -20.64 -18.76
N GLU A 104 -3.85 -20.18 -18.87
CA GLU A 104 -3.12 -20.14 -20.14
C GLU A 104 -2.75 -21.54 -20.66
N GLN A 105 -2.62 -22.53 -19.75
CA GLN A 105 -2.25 -23.91 -20.08
C GLN A 105 -3.46 -24.85 -20.17
N ALA A 106 -4.61 -24.44 -19.64
CA ALA A 106 -5.81 -25.28 -19.55
C ALA A 106 -6.57 -25.36 -20.87
N ASN A 107 -7.23 -26.51 -21.08
CA ASN A 107 -8.11 -26.69 -22.23
C ASN A 107 -9.39 -25.84 -22.11
N PRO A 108 -9.92 -25.29 -23.22
CA PRO A 108 -11.15 -24.52 -23.19
C PRO A 108 -12.32 -25.41 -22.72
N GLY A 109 -12.90 -25.06 -21.57
CA GLY A 109 -14.07 -25.73 -20.99
C GLY A 109 -13.84 -26.59 -19.73
N SER A 110 -12.62 -26.64 -19.18
CA SER A 110 -12.32 -27.44 -17.95
C SER A 110 -12.62 -26.72 -16.63
N LEU A 111 -13.15 -25.50 -16.69
CA LEU A 111 -13.57 -24.71 -15.54
C LEU A 111 -14.81 -25.33 -14.89
N THR A 112 -14.60 -26.03 -13.78
CA THR A 112 -15.70 -26.62 -13.01
C THR A 112 -15.66 -26.14 -11.56
N SER A 113 -16.84 -25.96 -10.97
CA SER A 113 -16.99 -25.66 -9.55
C SER A 113 -17.57 -26.90 -8.89
N GLU A 114 -16.72 -27.70 -8.25
CA GLU A 114 -17.13 -28.86 -7.45
C GLU A 114 -16.92 -28.58 -5.96
N ALA A 115 -17.95 -28.87 -5.16
CA ALA A 115 -17.93 -28.75 -3.69
C ALA A 115 -17.56 -27.38 -3.10
N GLY A 116 -17.61 -26.30 -3.88
CA GLY A 116 -17.27 -24.94 -3.43
C GLY A 116 -15.82 -24.54 -3.68
N CYS A 117 -15.03 -25.37 -4.36
CA CYS A 117 -13.68 -25.06 -4.86
C CYS A 117 -13.72 -24.94 -6.39
N ILE A 118 -12.88 -24.08 -6.97
CA ILE A 118 -12.74 -23.98 -8.43
C ILE A 118 -11.63 -24.93 -8.85
N MET A 119 -11.99 -25.88 -9.71
CA MET A 119 -11.09 -26.87 -10.29
C MET A 119 -10.82 -26.47 -11.75
N LEU A 120 -9.54 -26.46 -12.11
CA LEU A 120 -9.10 -26.29 -13.49
C LEU A 120 -8.17 -27.45 -13.84
N ASP A 121 -8.59 -28.33 -14.75
CA ASP A 121 -7.85 -29.54 -15.15
C ASP A 121 -7.28 -30.34 -13.95
N ASP A 122 -8.14 -30.69 -12.98
CA ASP A 122 -7.82 -31.40 -11.73
C ASP A 122 -6.88 -30.66 -10.75
N GLN A 123 -6.61 -29.36 -10.95
CA GLN A 123 -5.91 -28.51 -9.98
C GLN A 123 -6.84 -27.53 -9.26
N GLU A 124 -6.69 -27.48 -7.93
CA GLU A 124 -7.45 -26.57 -7.07
C GLU A 124 -6.84 -25.16 -7.12
N ILE A 125 -7.65 -24.17 -7.50
CA ILE A 125 -7.26 -22.76 -7.36
C ILE A 125 -7.33 -22.40 -5.87
N LYS A 126 -6.20 -21.95 -5.32
CA LYS A 126 -6.07 -21.56 -3.92
C LYS A 126 -7.14 -20.54 -3.52
N ASP A 127 -7.82 -20.81 -2.39
CA ASP A 127 -8.84 -19.91 -1.84
C ASP A 127 -8.28 -18.51 -1.57
N GLY A 128 -9.06 -17.50 -1.98
CA GLY A 128 -8.70 -16.09 -1.89
C GLY A 128 -9.75 -15.21 -2.55
N ILE A 129 -9.55 -13.89 -2.50
CA ILE A 129 -10.49 -12.89 -3.03
C ILE A 129 -10.82 -13.14 -4.52
N PHE A 130 -9.83 -13.62 -5.27
CA PHE A 130 -10.00 -13.97 -6.68
C PHE A 130 -10.81 -15.25 -6.90
N SER A 131 -10.63 -16.28 -6.06
CA SER A 131 -11.42 -17.51 -6.12
C SER A 131 -12.89 -17.23 -5.81
N ASP A 132 -13.18 -16.39 -4.82
CA ASP A 132 -14.55 -15.95 -4.51
C ASP A 132 -15.17 -15.15 -5.67
N TYR A 133 -14.41 -14.25 -6.29
CA TYR A 133 -14.85 -13.52 -7.48
C TYR A 133 -15.17 -14.47 -8.65
N LEU A 134 -14.31 -15.45 -8.91
CA LEU A 134 -14.55 -16.46 -9.95
C LEU A 134 -15.76 -17.35 -9.62
N LYS A 135 -15.98 -17.72 -8.35
CA LYS A 135 -17.16 -18.48 -7.91
C LYS A 135 -18.43 -17.70 -8.19
N ASP A 136 -18.46 -16.41 -7.86
CA ASP A 136 -19.60 -15.53 -8.13
C ASP A 136 -19.84 -15.35 -9.63
N LEU A 137 -18.78 -15.29 -10.43
CA LEU A 137 -18.85 -15.17 -11.90
C LEU A 137 -19.37 -16.47 -12.56
N ILE A 138 -18.87 -17.64 -12.15
CA ILE A 138 -19.36 -18.95 -12.63
C ILE A 138 -20.83 -19.15 -12.26
N ARG A 139 -21.21 -18.81 -11.02
CA ARG A 139 -22.59 -18.92 -10.55
C ARG A 139 -23.54 -17.98 -11.30
N LYS A 140 -23.08 -16.78 -11.68
CA LYS A 140 -23.86 -15.86 -12.52
C LYS A 140 -24.03 -16.43 -13.93
N ASN A 141 -22.97 -16.93 -14.55
CA ASN A 141 -23.02 -17.51 -15.89
C ASN A 141 -23.95 -18.73 -15.98
N GLN A 142 -23.94 -19.63 -14.98
CA GLN A 142 -24.82 -20.81 -14.97
C GLN A 142 -26.31 -20.47 -14.85
N ASN A 143 -26.65 -19.31 -14.28
CA ASN A 143 -28.03 -18.87 -14.07
C ASN A 143 -28.52 -17.81 -15.08
N THR A 144 -27.68 -17.37 -16.02
CA THR A 144 -28.02 -16.37 -17.03
C THR A 144 -28.00 -17.01 -18.41
N SER A 145 -29.16 -17.04 -19.09
CA SER A 145 -29.32 -17.61 -20.44
C SER A 145 -28.92 -16.66 -21.58
N ASP A 146 -28.39 -15.48 -21.25
CA ASP A 146 -28.02 -14.45 -22.21
C ASP A 146 -26.52 -14.50 -22.49
N ASN A 147 -26.14 -14.32 -23.76
CA ASN A 147 -24.81 -14.62 -24.29
C ASN A 147 -23.75 -13.54 -23.95
N GLU A 148 -24.14 -12.50 -23.20
CA GLU A 148 -23.27 -11.44 -22.69
C GLU A 148 -23.07 -11.59 -21.17
N ILE A 149 -21.89 -12.09 -20.77
CA ILE A 149 -21.49 -12.14 -19.37
C ILE A 149 -21.11 -10.72 -18.93
N GLU A 150 -22.04 -9.96 -18.37
CA GLU A 150 -21.75 -8.62 -17.84
C GLU A 150 -21.10 -8.72 -16.44
N HIS A 151 -19.76 -8.67 -16.36
CA HIS A 151 -18.97 -8.81 -15.13
C HIS A 151 -18.56 -7.48 -14.50
N GLY A 152 -18.93 -6.34 -15.10
CA GLY A 152 -18.59 -5.00 -14.61
C GLY A 152 -19.05 -4.75 -13.16
N ILE A 153 -20.26 -5.18 -12.80
CA ILE A 153 -20.80 -5.01 -11.44
C ILE A 153 -20.00 -5.81 -10.39
N LEU A 154 -19.56 -7.03 -10.73
CA LEU A 154 -18.76 -7.83 -9.80
C LEU A 154 -17.36 -7.24 -9.62
N LEU A 155 -16.78 -6.70 -10.71
CA LEU A 155 -15.48 -6.06 -10.68
C LEU A 155 -15.52 -4.78 -9.83
N ASP A 156 -16.59 -4.00 -9.94
CA ASP A 156 -16.80 -2.80 -9.15
C ASP A 156 -16.96 -3.15 -7.66
N ALA A 157 -17.74 -4.19 -7.33
CA ALA A 157 -17.88 -4.69 -5.97
C ALA A 157 -16.56 -5.23 -5.38
N LEU A 158 -15.72 -5.87 -6.19
CA LEU A 158 -14.36 -6.27 -5.81
C LEU A 158 -13.49 -5.04 -5.50
N GLY A 159 -13.55 -4.03 -6.37
CA GLY A 159 -12.85 -2.77 -6.19
C GLY A 159 -13.25 -2.06 -4.89
N GLU A 160 -14.56 -1.95 -4.63
CA GLU A 160 -15.09 -1.37 -3.39
C GLU A 160 -14.61 -2.10 -2.14
N ARG A 161 -14.62 -3.45 -2.14
CA ARG A 161 -14.11 -4.25 -1.01
C ARG A 161 -12.63 -4.01 -0.76
N LEU A 162 -11.84 -3.90 -1.83
CA LEU A 162 -10.40 -3.68 -1.73
C LEU A 162 -10.11 -2.28 -1.19
N VAL A 163 -10.83 -1.26 -1.67
CA VAL A 163 -10.76 0.15 -1.22
C VAL A 163 -11.18 0.29 0.24
N ALA A 164 -12.29 -0.34 0.63
CA ALA A 164 -12.79 -0.28 1.99
C ALA A 164 -11.73 -0.73 3.02
N LYS A 165 -10.93 -1.76 2.67
CA LYS A 165 -9.91 -2.34 3.55
C LYS A 165 -8.76 -1.39 3.90
N HIS A 166 -8.40 -0.46 3.01
CA HIS A 166 -7.30 0.49 3.24
C HIS A 166 -7.76 1.94 3.47
N SER A 167 -9.05 2.23 3.32
CA SER A 167 -9.66 3.55 3.59
C SER A 167 -9.37 4.10 5.00
N PHE A 168 -9.23 3.20 5.99
CA PHE A 168 -8.87 3.57 7.37
C PHE A 168 -7.49 4.27 7.46
N GLY A 169 -6.56 3.94 6.57
CA GLY A 169 -5.22 4.52 6.56
C GLY A 169 -5.20 6.01 6.23
N HIS A 170 -6.02 6.42 5.25
CA HIS A 170 -6.18 7.84 4.88
C HIS A 170 -6.78 8.64 6.03
N PHE A 171 -7.83 8.10 6.65
CA PHE A 171 -8.42 8.70 7.85
C PHE A 171 -7.39 8.85 8.97
N ALA A 172 -6.57 7.83 9.21
CA ALA A 172 -5.57 7.86 10.26
C ALA A 172 -4.43 8.86 9.97
N SER A 173 -4.02 8.99 8.70
CA SER A 173 -3.09 10.04 8.25
C SER A 173 -3.63 11.44 8.54
N ASP A 174 -4.89 11.70 8.23
CA ASP A 174 -5.56 12.97 8.53
C ASP A 174 -5.68 13.23 10.04
N MET A 175 -5.88 12.18 10.84
CA MET A 175 -5.89 12.28 12.29
C MET A 175 -4.53 12.69 12.84
N LEU A 176 -3.42 12.14 12.34
CA LEU A 176 -2.06 12.52 12.77
C LEU A 176 -1.79 14.00 12.52
N LEU A 177 -2.22 14.52 11.36
CA LEU A 177 -2.12 15.95 11.06
C LEU A 177 -2.93 16.79 12.04
N LYS A 178 -4.19 16.41 12.30
CA LYS A 178 -5.07 17.10 13.25
C LYS A 178 -4.55 17.06 14.68
N LEU A 179 -3.92 15.95 15.10
CA LEU A 179 -3.24 15.84 16.40
C LEU A 179 -2.01 16.76 16.48
N GLY A 180 -1.24 16.87 15.39
CA GLY A 180 -0.14 17.85 15.30
C GLY A 180 -0.64 19.29 15.45
N LEU A 181 -1.73 19.64 14.78
CA LEU A 181 -2.37 20.94 14.91
C LEU A 181 -2.93 21.17 16.32
N LEU A 182 -3.51 20.15 16.97
CA LEU A 182 -3.93 20.23 18.37
C LEU A 182 -2.75 20.54 19.29
N GLY A 183 -1.56 20.02 18.98
CA GLY A 183 -0.31 20.36 19.66
C GLY A 183 0.00 21.86 19.67
N THR A 184 -0.29 22.60 18.59
CA THR A 184 -0.12 24.06 18.57
C THR A 184 -1.02 24.75 19.58
N ILE A 185 -2.28 24.32 19.67
CA ILE A 185 -3.27 24.89 20.58
C ILE A 185 -2.84 24.62 22.02
N VAL A 186 -2.41 23.38 22.31
CA VAL A 186 -1.92 22.99 23.64
C VAL A 186 -0.66 23.77 24.01
N GLY A 187 0.31 23.90 23.10
CA GLY A 187 1.52 24.68 23.34
C GLY A 187 1.24 26.17 23.57
N PHE A 188 0.29 26.76 22.83
CA PHE A 188 -0.15 28.14 23.08
C PHE A 188 -0.83 28.29 24.45
N ILE A 189 -1.67 27.33 24.85
CA ILE A 189 -2.27 27.33 26.19
C ILE A 189 -1.16 27.29 27.25
N MET A 190 -0.21 26.35 27.14
CA MET A 190 0.92 26.25 28.06
C MET A 190 1.79 27.51 28.10
N MET A 191 1.91 28.22 26.97
CA MET A 191 2.63 29.49 26.89
C MET A 191 1.90 30.62 27.63
N LEU A 192 0.57 30.66 27.57
CA LEU A 192 -0.25 31.74 28.13
C LEU A 192 -0.65 31.51 29.59
N THR A 193 -0.71 30.27 30.06
CA THR A 193 -1.07 29.94 31.45
C THR A 193 -0.26 30.74 32.49
N PRO A 194 1.09 30.80 32.41
CA PRO A 194 1.87 31.51 33.41
C PRO A 194 1.61 33.03 33.43
N VAL A 195 1.16 33.61 32.33
CA VAL A 195 0.84 35.05 32.23
C VAL A 195 -0.44 35.38 33.00
N GLY A 196 -1.41 34.46 33.03
CA GLY A 196 -2.68 34.65 33.74
C GLY A 196 -2.57 34.50 35.26
N GLU A 197 -1.50 33.89 35.76
CA GLU A 197 -1.27 33.60 37.18
C GLU A 197 -0.37 34.64 37.89
N LEU A 198 0.08 35.65 37.14
CA LEU A 198 1.00 36.68 37.64
C LEU A 198 0.34 37.66 38.60
N THR A 199 0.81 37.67 39.85
CA THR A 199 0.44 38.66 40.87
C THR A 199 1.57 39.64 41.22
N ASP A 200 2.84 39.27 40.99
CA ASP A 200 4.03 40.07 41.34
C ASP A 200 5.05 40.15 40.19
N PHE A 201 5.72 41.30 40.05
CA PHE A 201 6.63 41.62 38.95
C PHE A 201 8.12 41.54 39.35
N ASP A 202 8.49 40.51 40.11
CA ASP A 202 9.88 40.30 40.51
C ASP A 202 10.75 39.83 39.32
N PRO A 203 12.00 40.31 39.18
CA PRO A 203 12.90 39.92 38.08
C PRO A 203 13.14 38.41 37.95
N ASN A 204 13.18 37.67 39.07
CA ASN A 204 13.32 36.22 39.06
C ASN A 204 12.06 35.51 38.52
N VAL A 205 10.87 36.02 38.86
CA VAL A 205 9.59 35.50 38.35
C VAL A 205 9.51 35.77 36.84
N LEU A 206 9.90 36.96 36.40
CA LEU A 206 9.99 37.32 34.97
C LEU A 206 10.91 36.38 34.18
N GLN A 207 12.08 36.02 34.73
CA GLN A 207 12.98 35.08 34.05
C GLN A 207 12.40 33.66 33.96
N GLN A 208 11.74 33.20 35.02
CA GLN A 208 11.07 31.89 35.04
C GLN A 208 9.90 31.83 34.05
N LEU A 209 9.12 32.91 33.93
CA LEU A 209 8.05 33.04 32.96
C LEU A 209 8.56 32.94 31.53
N LEU A 210 9.62 33.66 31.18
CA LEU A 210 10.21 33.59 29.85
C LEU A 210 10.63 32.16 29.49
N GLY A 211 11.18 31.42 30.46
CA GLY A 211 11.51 30.00 30.29
C GLY A 211 10.27 29.12 30.05
N GLN A 212 9.20 29.32 30.82
CA GLN A 212 7.94 28.58 30.65
C GLN A 212 7.24 28.92 29.33
N MET A 213 7.23 30.19 28.93
CA MET A 213 6.71 30.64 27.64
C MET A 213 7.47 30.02 26.47
N SER A 214 8.80 29.98 26.55
CA SER A 214 9.64 29.31 25.56
C SER A 214 9.36 27.80 25.52
N GLY A 215 9.06 27.17 26.66
CA GLY A 215 8.64 25.77 26.72
C GLY A 215 7.32 25.50 26.00
N GLY A 216 6.29 26.34 26.22
CA GLY A 216 5.01 26.23 25.50
C GLY A 216 5.16 26.38 23.98
N MET A 217 6.04 27.28 23.54
CA MET A 217 6.41 27.41 22.12
C MET A 217 7.09 26.14 21.58
N ALA A 218 8.03 25.55 22.33
CA ALA A 218 8.71 24.33 21.91
C ALA A 218 7.73 23.16 21.75
N VAL A 219 6.81 22.98 22.70
CA VAL A 219 5.72 21.99 22.62
C VAL A 219 4.90 22.18 21.34
N ALA A 220 4.47 23.40 21.05
CA ALA A 220 3.69 23.70 19.84
C ALA A 220 4.45 23.31 18.55
N LEU A 221 5.72 23.71 18.44
CA LEU A 221 6.52 23.50 17.24
C LEU A 221 6.83 22.02 17.01
N PHE A 222 7.35 21.32 18.03
CA PHE A 222 7.78 19.93 17.88
C PHE A 222 6.60 18.99 17.65
N THR A 223 5.47 19.20 18.34
CA THR A 223 4.27 18.39 18.13
C THR A 223 3.71 18.58 16.72
N THR A 224 3.76 19.80 16.19
CA THR A 224 3.31 20.11 14.82
C THR A 224 4.16 19.43 13.78
N ILE A 225 5.50 19.52 13.91
CA ILE A 225 6.43 18.85 13.00
C ILE A 225 6.25 17.34 13.08
N SER A 226 6.11 16.77 14.28
CA SER A 226 5.85 15.35 14.48
C SER A 226 4.58 14.91 13.75
N GLY A 227 3.46 15.62 13.94
CA GLY A 227 2.19 15.33 13.26
C GLY A 227 2.26 15.46 11.74
N LEU A 228 2.88 16.53 11.22
CA LEU A 228 3.04 16.74 9.78
C LEU A 228 3.91 15.67 9.12
N VAL A 229 5.08 15.39 9.71
CA VAL A 229 6.04 14.42 9.17
C VAL A 229 5.43 13.02 9.19
N THR A 230 4.88 12.59 10.33
CA THR A 230 4.28 11.24 10.44
C THR A 230 3.04 11.08 9.57
N SER A 231 2.17 12.09 9.49
CA SER A 231 1.01 12.11 8.58
C SER A 231 1.47 11.97 7.12
N THR A 232 2.44 12.77 6.69
CA THR A 232 2.95 12.72 5.31
C THR A 232 3.57 11.35 4.98
N LEU A 233 4.40 10.81 5.88
CA LEU A 233 5.00 9.49 5.70
C LEU A 233 3.96 8.38 5.63
N LEU A 234 2.94 8.44 6.49
CA LEU A 234 1.85 7.46 6.48
C LEU A 234 1.00 7.59 5.21
N GLY A 235 0.71 8.80 4.77
CA GLY A 235 0.02 9.07 3.50
C GLY A 235 0.76 8.46 2.31
N LEU A 236 2.10 8.60 2.24
CA LEU A 236 2.92 7.97 1.19
C LEU A 236 2.84 6.44 1.23
N GLN A 237 2.84 5.84 2.42
CA GLN A 237 2.66 4.40 2.60
C GLN A 237 1.31 3.95 2.02
N TYR A 238 0.20 4.53 2.48
CA TYR A 238 -1.13 4.14 1.99
C TYR A 238 -1.34 4.45 0.50
N GLN A 239 -0.77 5.54 -0.03
CA GLN A 239 -0.81 5.82 -1.47
C GLN A 239 -0.11 4.74 -2.30
N LEU A 240 0.98 4.16 -1.81
CA LEU A 240 1.64 3.01 -2.46
C LEU A 240 0.70 1.80 -2.51
N LEU A 241 -0.04 1.55 -1.42
CA LEU A 241 -1.01 0.46 -1.32
C LEU A 241 -2.21 0.68 -2.26
N ASP A 242 -2.77 1.89 -2.32
CA ASP A 242 -3.85 2.25 -3.24
C ASP A 242 -3.43 1.99 -4.70
N ALA A 243 -2.25 2.47 -5.07
CA ALA A 243 -1.74 2.27 -6.42
C ALA A 243 -1.55 0.79 -6.74
N ALA A 244 -1.25 -0.04 -5.73
CA ALA A 244 -1.14 -1.49 -5.89
C ALA A 244 -2.50 -2.18 -6.01
N ALA A 245 -3.49 -1.74 -5.23
CA ALA A 245 -4.87 -2.22 -5.28
C ALA A 245 -5.49 -1.95 -6.66
N ILE A 246 -5.34 -0.73 -7.18
CA ILE A 246 -5.83 -0.37 -8.52
C ILE A 246 -5.20 -1.25 -9.60
N ARG A 247 -3.86 -1.41 -9.59
CA ARG A 247 -3.16 -2.30 -10.55
C ARG A 247 -3.61 -3.76 -10.44
N PHE A 248 -3.97 -4.21 -9.24
CA PHE A 248 -4.48 -5.56 -9.03
C PHE A 248 -5.87 -5.71 -9.67
N ILE A 249 -6.78 -4.77 -9.43
CA ILE A 249 -8.13 -4.75 -10.03
C ILE A 249 -8.02 -4.74 -11.57
N ASP A 250 -7.18 -3.86 -12.13
CA ASP A 250 -6.96 -3.80 -13.59
C ASP A 250 -6.46 -5.13 -14.16
N ARG A 251 -5.54 -5.80 -13.45
CA ARG A 251 -5.02 -7.10 -13.88
C ARG A 251 -6.10 -8.18 -13.84
N VAL A 252 -6.90 -8.21 -12.77
CA VAL A 252 -8.03 -9.15 -12.65
C VAL A 252 -9.02 -8.92 -13.78
N ALA A 253 -9.40 -7.67 -14.06
CA ALA A 253 -10.30 -7.30 -15.14
C ALA A 253 -9.82 -7.81 -16.51
N VAL A 254 -8.57 -7.48 -16.87
CA VAL A 254 -7.99 -7.91 -18.14
C VAL A 254 -7.91 -9.43 -18.23
N SER A 255 -7.56 -10.11 -17.13
CA SER A 255 -7.47 -11.57 -17.11
C SER A 255 -8.82 -12.23 -17.36
N VAL A 256 -9.87 -11.70 -16.74
CA VAL A 256 -11.25 -12.19 -16.90
C VAL A 256 -11.73 -11.98 -18.33
N ASP A 257 -11.53 -10.79 -18.89
CA ASP A 257 -11.96 -10.45 -20.25
C ASP A 257 -11.28 -11.29 -21.33
N VAL A 258 -9.97 -11.52 -21.18
CA VAL A 258 -9.15 -12.16 -22.21
C VAL A 258 -9.21 -13.69 -22.13
N LEU A 259 -9.29 -14.27 -20.93
CA LEU A 259 -9.19 -15.71 -20.74
C LEU A 259 -10.51 -16.35 -20.31
N VAL A 260 -11.18 -15.78 -19.32
CA VAL A 260 -12.30 -16.44 -18.64
C VAL A 260 -13.58 -16.37 -19.48
N ILE A 261 -13.92 -15.20 -20.03
CA ILE A 261 -15.13 -15.04 -20.85
C ILE A 261 -15.10 -15.92 -22.12
N PRO A 262 -14.01 -15.97 -22.91
CA PRO A 262 -13.95 -16.84 -24.07
C PRO A 262 -14.02 -18.33 -23.72
N MET A 263 -13.46 -18.74 -22.58
CA MET A 263 -13.57 -20.13 -22.09
C MET A 263 -15.00 -20.49 -21.72
N LEU A 264 -15.73 -19.61 -21.03
CA LEU A 264 -17.13 -19.82 -20.66
C LEU A 264 -18.04 -19.85 -21.89
N ALA A 265 -17.79 -18.99 -22.89
CA ALA A 265 -18.56 -18.94 -24.13
C ALA A 265 -18.30 -20.16 -25.05
N ASN A 266 -17.08 -20.72 -25.04
CA ASN A 266 -16.75 -21.89 -25.85
C ASN A 266 -17.18 -23.21 -25.20
N GLY A 267 -17.25 -23.30 -23.86
CA GLY A 267 -17.77 -24.48 -23.17
C GLY A 267 -19.23 -24.79 -23.51
N GLN A 268 -20.05 -23.75 -23.78
CA GLN A 268 -21.44 -23.92 -24.21
C GLN A 268 -21.64 -24.36 -25.67
N LYS A 269 -20.60 -24.34 -26.52
CA LYS A 269 -20.70 -24.77 -27.92
C LYS A 269 -20.41 -26.25 -28.13
N THR A 270 -19.99 -26.96 -27.08
CA THR A 270 -19.60 -28.38 -27.13
C THR A 270 -20.61 -29.34 -26.51
N GLU A 271 -21.74 -28.83 -25.98
CA GLU A 271 -22.97 -29.61 -25.73
C GLU A 271 -23.97 -29.45 -26.87
#